data_AF-A0A7W0JMP0-F1
#
_entry.id   AF-A0A7W0JMP0-F1
#
_cell.length_a   1.000
_cell.length_b   1.000
_cell.length_c   1.000
_cell.angle_alpha   90.00
_cell.angle_beta   90.00
_cell.angle_gamma   90.00
#
_symmetry.space_group_name_H-M   'P 1'
#
loop_
_entity.id
_entity.type
_entity.pdbx_description
1 polymer ?
#
loop_
_entity_poly.entity_id
_entity_poly.type
_entity_poly.pdbx_seq_one_letter_code
_entity_poly.pdbx_strand_id
1 'polypeptide(L)' 'MDEPPFHADWEAHVFALNRALLGQGVYNLDEFRDAIERMPPEDYLASSYYEKWFHAITTLLVEKGVCTAEDLQDA' A
#
# COMPACT_ATOMS: atom_id res chain seq x y z
N MET A 1 -12.31 -1.26 25.35
CA MET A 1 -12.68 -1.33 23.92
C MET A 1 -11.49 -1.95 23.25
N ASP A 2 -11.56 -3.26 23.00
CA ASP A 2 -10.49 -4.04 22.37
C ASP A 2 -10.80 -4.16 20.88
N GLU A 3 -10.47 -3.12 20.12
CA GLU A 3 -10.52 -3.20 18.65
C GLU A 3 -9.19 -3.80 18.16
N PRO A 4 -9.22 -4.91 17.40
CA PRO A 4 -7.99 -5.50 16.91
C PRO A 4 -7.35 -4.59 15.85
N PRO A 5 -6.00 -4.49 15.81
CA PRO A 5 -5.30 -3.66 14.83
C PRO A 5 -5.43 -4.17 13.38
N PHE A 6 -5.80 -5.44 13.22
CA PHE A 6 -6.06 -6.10 11.97
C PHE A 6 -7.35 -6.91 12.09
N HIS A 7 -8.26 -6.75 11.13
CA HIS A 7 -9.53 -7.45 11.01
C HIS A 7 -9.45 -8.65 10.06
N ALA A 8 -8.37 -8.76 9.29
CA ALA A 8 -8.06 -9.91 8.43
C ALA A 8 -6.54 -10.09 8.28
N ASP A 9 -6.10 -11.32 7.99
CA ASP A 9 -4.68 -11.66 7.89
C ASP A 9 -3.92 -10.83 6.82
N TRP A 10 -4.60 -10.50 5.72
CA TRP A 10 -3.99 -9.73 4.63
C TRP A 10 -3.59 -8.31 5.06
N GLU A 11 -4.29 -7.73 6.03
CA GLU A 11 -3.98 -6.39 6.55
C GLU A 11 -2.61 -6.38 7.25
N ALA A 12 -2.31 -7.45 7.99
CA ALA A 12 -1.01 -7.64 8.63
C ALA A 12 0.11 -7.83 7.58
N HIS A 13 -0.18 -8.51 6.47
CA HIS A 13 0.76 -8.66 5.36
C HIS A 13 1.05 -7.33 4.68
N VAL A 14 0.04 -6.51 4.41
CA VAL A 14 0.21 -5.16 3.82
C VAL A 14 1.05 -4.28 4.73
N PHE A 15 0.79 -4.31 6.04
CA PHE A 15 1.62 -3.59 7.01
C PHE A 15 3.08 -4.07 6.99
N ALA A 16 3.31 -5.38 7.04
CA ALA A 16 4.65 -5.96 7.00
C ALA A 16 5.39 -5.61 5.70
N LEU A 17 4.70 -5.64 4.56
CA LEU A 17 5.25 -5.28 3.26
C LEU A 17 5.70 -3.81 3.24
N ASN A 18 4.85 -2.88 3.70
CA ASN A 18 5.21 -1.47 3.76
C ASN A 18 6.45 -1.23 4.64
N ARG A 19 6.51 -1.91 5.80
CA ARG A 19 7.66 -1.83 6.72
C ARG A 19 8.95 -2.34 6.07
N ALA A 20 8.87 -3.45 5.33
CA ALA A 20 10.02 -4.00 4.61
C ALA A 20 10.51 -3.05 3.51
N LEU A 21 9.61 -2.53 2.68
CA LEU A 21 9.95 -1.64 1.55
C LEU A 21 10.52 -0.30 2.01
N LEU A 22 9.97 0.31 3.06
CA LEU A 22 10.55 1.49 3.72
C LEU A 22 11.94 1.18 4.30
N GLY A 23 12.10 0.03 4.95
CA GLY A 23 13.37 -0.41 5.52
C GLY A 23 14.46 -0.69 4.48
N GLN A 24 14.07 -1.10 3.27
CA GLN A 24 14.97 -1.27 2.13
C GLN A 24 15.18 0.03 1.33
N GLY A 25 14.46 1.11 1.64
CA GLY A 25 14.57 2.39 0.96
C GLY A 25 14.06 2.37 -0.49
N VAL A 26 13.14 1.45 -0.83
CA VAL A 26 12.50 1.41 -2.16
C VAL A 26 11.75 2.70 -2.43
N TYR A 27 11.08 3.21 -1.40
CA TYR A 27 10.50 4.54 -1.30
C TYR A 27 10.59 5.00 0.16
N ASN A 28 10.35 6.29 0.39
CA ASN A 28 10.29 6.87 1.73
C ASN A 28 8.85 7.13 2.19
N LEU A 29 8.68 7.59 3.43
CA LEU A 29 7.37 7.78 4.04
C LEU A 29 6.56 8.92 3.41
N ASP A 30 7.23 9.94 2.87
CA ASP A 30 6.55 11.07 2.23
C ASP A 30 6.02 10.64 0.85
N GLU A 31 6.80 9.88 0.09
CA GLU A 31 6.34 9.26 -1.17
C GLU A 31 5.14 8.31 -0.95
N PHE A 32 5.17 7.53 0.13
CA PHE A 32 4.05 6.66 0.50
C PHE A 32 2.78 7.45 0.81
N ARG A 33 2.88 8.55 1.56
CA ARG A 33 1.74 9.42 1.87
C ARG A 33 1.20 10.10 0.62
N ASP A 34 2.10 10.63 -0.21
CA ASP A 34 1.74 11.24 -1.49
C ASP A 34 0.98 10.25 -2.40
N ALA A 35 1.45 9.00 -2.51
CA ALA A 35 0.75 7.99 -3.30
C ALA A 35 -0.68 7.68 -2.77
N ILE A 36 -0.90 7.72 -1.45
CA ILE A 36 -2.26 7.63 -0.87
C ILE A 36 -3.08 8.88 -1.22
N GLU A 37 -2.49 10.07 -1.15
CA GLU A 37 -3.15 11.36 -1.41
C GLU A 37 -3.51 11.54 -2.88
N ARG A 38 -2.80 10.88 -3.80
CA ARG A 38 -3.06 10.85 -5.25
C ARG A 38 -4.23 9.95 -5.65
N MET A 39 -4.77 9.14 -4.75
CA MET A 39 -5.93 8.28 -5.04
C MET A 39 -7.12 9.11 -5.55
N PRO A 40 -7.90 8.60 -6.53
CA PRO A 40 -9.19 9.19 -6.87
C PRO A 40 -10.04 9.36 -5.59
N PRO A 41 -10.66 10.53 -5.35
CA PRO A 41 -11.39 10.79 -4.10
C PRO A 41 -12.47 9.75 -3.79
N GLU A 42 -13.16 9.25 -4.81
CA GLU A 42 -14.16 8.18 -4.70
C GLU A 42 -13.55 6.87 -4.16
N ASP A 43 -12.41 6.46 -4.70
CA ASP A 43 -11.71 5.23 -4.29
C ASP A 43 -11.12 5.40 -2.89
N TYR A 44 -10.60 6.59 -2.58
CA TYR A 44 -10.09 6.91 -1.25
C TYR A 44 -11.19 6.78 -0.19
N LEU A 45 -12.40 7.29 -0.45
CA LEU A 45 -13.49 7.22 0.51
C LEU A 45 -14.11 5.82 0.61
N ALA A 46 -14.08 5.05 -0.47
CA ALA A 46 -14.60 3.68 -0.50
C ALA A 46 -13.62 2.65 0.11
N SER A 47 -12.32 2.93 0.10
CA SER A 47 -11.29 2.01 0.59
C SER A 47 -11.18 1.99 2.11
N SER A 48 -11.01 0.79 2.66
CA SER A 48 -10.54 0.57 4.03
C SER A 48 -9.11 1.08 4.23
N TYR A 49 -8.67 1.14 5.50
CA TYR A 49 -7.35 1.70 5.84
C TYR A 49 -6.19 0.97 5.14
N TYR A 50 -6.18 -0.37 5.17
CA TYR A 50 -5.11 -1.16 4.57
C TYR A 50 -5.27 -1.32 3.05
N GLU A 51 -6.45 -1.11 2.47
CA GLU A 51 -6.62 -1.02 1.00
C GLU A 51 -5.92 0.22 0.45
N LYS A 52 -5.99 1.37 1.13
CA LYS A 52 -5.24 2.58 0.74
C LYS A 52 -3.73 2.35 0.78
N TRP A 53 -3.27 1.64 1.81
CA TRP A 53 -1.86 1.26 1.93
C TRP A 53 -1.44 0.36 0.77
N PHE A 54 -2.24 -0.67 0.48
CA PHE A 54 -1.94 -1.58 -0.62
C PHE A 54 -1.88 -0.84 -1.96
N HIS A 55 -2.84 0.04 -2.24
CA HIS A 55 -2.85 0.89 -3.43
C HIS A 55 -1.56 1.72 -3.57
N ALA A 56 -1.13 2.38 -2.50
CA ALA A 56 0.09 3.18 -2.52
C ALA A 56 1.36 2.33 -2.71
N ILE A 57 1.43 1.16 -2.07
CA ILE A 57 2.54 0.22 -2.25
C ILE A 57 2.63 -0.21 -3.71
N THR A 58 1.53 -0.70 -4.30
CA THR A 58 1.53 -1.22 -5.68
C THR A 58 1.85 -0.12 -6.69
N THR A 59 1.30 1.09 -6.49
CA THR A 59 1.62 2.26 -7.33
C THR A 59 3.11 2.57 -7.29
N LEU A 60 3.70 2.65 -6.09
CA LEU A 60 5.12 2.97 -5.95
C LEU A 60 6.03 1.85 -6.48
N LEU A 61 5.67 0.58 -6.31
CA LEU A 61 6.46 -0.53 -6.88
C LEU A 61 6.56 -0.43 -8.41
N VAL A 62 5.46 -0.04 -9.07
CA VAL A 62 5.46 0.19 -10.52
C VAL A 62 6.24 1.45 -10.88
N GLU A 63 6.02 2.57 -10.20
CA GLU A 63 6.71 3.84 -10.47
C GLU A 63 8.24 3.73 -10.27
N LYS A 64 8.69 2.90 -9.32
CA LYS A 64 10.11 2.63 -9.04
C LYS A 64 10.70 1.54 -9.93
N GLY A 65 9.90 0.90 -10.80
CA GLY A 65 10.34 -0.17 -11.69
C GLY A 65 10.72 -1.46 -10.97
N VAL A 66 10.17 -1.70 -9.77
CA VAL A 66 10.37 -2.94 -9.02
C VAL A 66 9.53 -4.08 -9.61
N CYS A 67 8.33 -3.76 -10.10
CA CYS A 67 7.50 -4.65 -10.91
C CYS A 67 6.74 -3.86 -11.98
N THR A 68 6.13 -4.57 -12.91
CA THR A 68 5.22 -4.01 -13.92
C THR A 68 3.76 -4.09 -13.46
N ALA A 69 2.87 -3.37 -14.13
CA ALA A 69 1.44 -3.47 -13.84
C ALA A 69 0.89 -4.86 -14.19
N GLU A 70 1.46 -5.49 -15.21
CA GLU A 70 1.16 -6.85 -15.64
C GLU A 70 1.55 -7.87 -14.56
N ASP A 71 2.74 -7.73 -13.95
CA ASP A 71 3.19 -8.63 -12.86
C ASP A 71 2.21 -8.65 -11.67
N LEU A 72 1.48 -7.55 -11.44
CA LEU A 72 0.50 -7.44 -10.36
C LEU A 72 -0.86 -8.09 -10.69
N GLN A 73 -1.16 -8.30 -11.98
CA GLN A 73 -2.42 -8.92 -12.42
C GLN A 73 -2.31 -10.44 -12.49
N ASP A 74 -1.10 -10.97 -12.67
CA ASP A 74 -0.82 -12.40 -12.79
C ASP A 74 -0.64 -13.12 -11.44
N ALA A 75 -0.82 -12.40 -10.31
CA ALA A 75 -0.63 -12.88 -8.94
C ALA A 75 -1.87 -13.52 -8.31
#